data_AF-A0A0Q7MAV7-F1
#
_entry.id   AF-A0A0Q7MAV7-F1
#
_cell.length_a   1.000
_cell.length_b   1.000
_cell.length_c   1.000
_cell.angle_alpha   90.00
_cell.angle_beta   90.00
_cell.angle_gamma   90.00
#
_symmetry.space_group_name_H-M   'P 1'
#
loop_
_entity.id
_entity.type
_entity.pdbx_description
1 polymer ?
#
loop_
_entity_poly.entity_id
_entity_poly.type
_entity_poly.pdbx_seq_one_letter_code
_entity_poly.pdbx_strand_id
1 'polypeptide(L)'
;MADILLGILAILAGGAMLFAGQFVLRLVLPIWGFFAGFAFGAGLFAELANESFLGTALGWVSGFVFALIFAVLAYLYYAVAVILAMAAFGYVIGAGLIVALGIDWSWVAVLVGVVVGAIFGIVSVVGNMPMIVLAVASSIAGAVSVVAGLMLLVGSLNSADFAEGGFSGAVDVAWGWYLLALVLALIGFIVQTRARVAVRRSINEAWLAEAR
;
A
#
# COMPACT_ATOMS: atom_id res chain seq x y z
N MET A 1 23.65 -3.94 -21.35
CA MET A 1 23.44 -5.22 -20.62
C MET A 1 22.71 -5.00 -19.31
N ALA A 2 23.07 -3.96 -18.54
CA ALA A 2 22.36 -3.60 -17.30
C ALA A 2 20.86 -3.36 -17.53
N ASP A 3 20.47 -2.67 -18.61
CA ASP A 3 19.05 -2.37 -18.90
C ASP A 3 18.20 -3.63 -19.10
N ILE A 4 18.77 -4.64 -19.77
CA ILE A 4 18.08 -5.92 -20.00
C ILE A 4 17.88 -6.66 -18.68
N LEU A 5 18.92 -6.72 -17.84
CA LEU A 5 18.84 -7.38 -16.54
C LEU A 5 17.86 -6.66 -15.62
N LEU A 6 17.95 -5.33 -15.53
CA LEU A 6 17.04 -4.50 -14.75
C LEU A 6 15.60 -4.60 -15.27
N GLY A 7 15.41 -4.65 -16.59
CA GLY A 7 14.11 -4.84 -17.23
C GLY A 7 13.47 -6.18 -16.87
N ILE A 8 14.24 -7.28 -16.95
CA ILE A 8 13.77 -8.61 -16.54
C ILE A 8 13.42 -8.63 -15.05
N LEU A 9 14.28 -8.09 -14.18
CA LEU A 9 14.03 -8.04 -12.75
C LEU A 9 12.79 -7.20 -12.42
N ALA A 10 12.59 -6.06 -13.09
CA ALA A 10 11.42 -5.22 -12.92
C ALA A 10 10.12 -5.91 -13.37
N ILE A 11 10.16 -6.68 -14.47
CA ILE A 11 9.01 -7.48 -14.92
C ILE A 11 8.71 -8.60 -13.93
N LEU A 12 9.73 -9.31 -13.42
CA LEU A 12 9.52 -10.40 -12.47
C LEU A 12 8.99 -9.88 -11.13
N ALA A 13 9.63 -8.87 -10.56
CA ALA A 13 9.20 -8.24 -9.31
C ALA A 13 7.82 -7.57 -9.47
N GLY A 14 7.62 -6.86 -10.59
CA GLY A 14 6.36 -6.23 -10.95
C GLY A 14 5.23 -7.23 -11.13
N GLY A 15 5.50 -8.35 -11.81
CA GLY A 15 4.54 -9.44 -11.98
C GLY A 15 4.17 -10.10 -10.65
N ALA A 16 5.15 -10.36 -9.78
CA ALA A 16 4.90 -10.85 -8.43
C ALA A 16 4.01 -9.88 -7.64
N MET A 17 4.27 -8.58 -7.73
CA MET A 17 3.45 -7.56 -7.08
C MET A 17 2.06 -7.43 -7.71
N LEU A 18 1.95 -7.60 -9.03
CA LEU A 18 0.69 -7.49 -9.78
C LEU A 18 -0.31 -8.60 -9.41
N PHE A 19 0.18 -9.81 -9.16
CA PHE A 19 -0.67 -10.99 -8.91
C PHE A 19 -0.66 -11.46 -7.45
N ALA A 20 0.45 -11.31 -6.74
CA ALA A 20 0.61 -11.73 -5.33
C ALA A 20 0.79 -10.54 -4.37
N GLY A 21 0.60 -9.31 -4.84
CA GLY A 21 0.90 -8.10 -4.10
C GLY A 21 0.18 -7.96 -2.75
N GLN A 22 -1.06 -8.43 -2.66
CA GLN A 22 -1.79 -8.43 -1.39
C GLN A 22 -1.11 -9.28 -0.31
N PHE A 23 -0.41 -10.35 -0.69
CA PHE A 23 0.41 -11.14 0.23
C PHE A 23 1.75 -10.46 0.50
N VAL A 24 2.42 -10.00 -0.57
CA VAL A 24 3.73 -9.34 -0.48
C VAL A 24 3.68 -8.13 0.44
N LEU A 25 2.72 -7.22 0.25
CA LEU A 25 2.59 -6.01 1.07
C LEU A 25 2.30 -6.32 2.54
N ARG A 26 1.54 -7.39 2.83
CA ARG A 26 1.27 -7.80 4.21
C ARG A 26 2.51 -8.32 4.93
N LEU A 27 3.49 -8.81 4.19
CA LEU A 27 4.78 -9.24 4.73
C LEU A 27 5.75 -8.06 4.82
N VAL A 28 5.78 -7.23 3.78
CA VAL A 28 6.66 -6.08 3.66
C VAL A 28 6.34 -5.00 4.71
N LEU A 29 5.08 -4.79 5.06
CA LEU A 29 4.67 -3.80 6.08
C LEU A 29 5.27 -4.09 7.47
N PRO A 30 5.12 -5.30 8.07
CA PRO A 30 5.81 -5.68 9.29
C PRO A 30 7.34 -5.61 9.20
N ILE A 31 7.93 -5.98 8.05
CA ILE A 31 9.38 -5.90 7.85
C ILE A 31 9.87 -4.45 7.91
N TRP A 32 9.18 -3.52 7.25
CA TRP A 32 9.49 -2.10 7.38
C TRP A 32 9.25 -1.58 8.79
N GLY A 33 8.15 -2.00 9.43
CA GLY A 33 7.88 -1.70 10.83
C GLY A 33 9.01 -2.17 11.75
N PHE A 34 9.57 -3.36 11.50
CA PHE A 34 10.70 -3.90 12.23
C PHE A 34 11.93 -3.00 12.12
N PHE A 35 12.34 -2.64 10.90
CA PHE A 35 13.51 -1.80 10.70
C PHE A 35 13.32 -0.38 11.25
N ALA A 36 12.13 0.20 11.08
CA ALA A 36 11.80 1.51 11.63
C ALA A 36 11.80 1.48 13.18
N GLY A 37 11.19 0.46 13.78
CA GLY A 37 11.19 0.27 15.23
C GLY A 37 12.58 -0.01 15.79
N PHE A 38 13.41 -0.76 15.07
CA PHE A 38 14.81 -0.98 15.44
C PHE A 38 15.60 0.32 15.45
N ALA A 39 15.52 1.10 14.36
CA ALA A 39 16.19 2.38 14.25
C ALA A 39 15.72 3.36 15.34
N PHE A 40 14.41 3.41 15.62
CA PHE A 40 13.84 4.20 16.69
C PHE A 40 14.35 3.76 18.07
N GLY A 41 14.26 2.47 18.40
CA GLY A 41 14.64 1.94 19.71
C GLY A 41 16.13 2.09 19.97
N ALA A 42 16.98 1.70 19.01
CA ALA A 42 18.42 1.84 19.15
C ALA A 42 18.88 3.31 19.15
N GLY A 43 18.20 4.19 18.38
CA GLY A 43 18.48 5.62 18.36
C GLY A 43 18.13 6.32 19.67
N LEU A 44 16.94 6.04 20.23
CA LEU A 44 16.47 6.63 21.48
C LEU A 44 17.43 6.39 22.65
N PHE A 45 17.94 5.16 22.79
CA PHE A 45 18.86 4.82 23.87
C PHE A 45 20.32 5.20 23.60
N ALA A 46 20.72 5.31 22.32
CA ALA A 46 22.01 5.89 21.97
C ALA A 46 22.08 7.37 22.38
N GLU A 47 21.01 8.13 22.11
CA GLU A 47 20.93 9.55 22.49
C GLU A 47 20.85 9.72 24.02
N LEU A 48 20.07 8.89 24.71
CA LEU A 48 19.95 8.97 26.17
C LEU A 48 21.24 8.56 26.90
N ALA A 49 21.99 7.59 26.37
CA ALA A 49 23.27 7.16 26.93
C ALA A 49 24.44 8.05 26.48
N ASN A 50 24.21 8.98 25.56
CA ASN A 50 25.25 9.79 24.92
C ASN A 50 26.36 8.93 24.27
N GLU A 51 25.95 7.80 23.67
CA GLU A 51 26.82 6.81 23.07
C GLU A 51 26.55 6.66 21.55
N SER A 52 27.45 5.98 20.84
CA SER A 52 27.24 5.66 19.43
C SER A 52 26.06 4.71 19.24
N PHE A 53 25.40 4.80 18.08
CA PHE A 53 24.35 3.86 17.67
C PHE A 53 24.84 2.40 17.81
N LEU A 54 24.10 1.58 18.55
CA LEU A 54 24.44 0.18 18.86
C LEU A 54 25.76 -0.02 19.65
N GLY A 55 26.26 1.03 20.33
CA GLY A 55 27.46 0.96 21.17
C GLY A 55 27.27 0.15 22.45
N THR A 56 26.03 0.06 22.96
CA THR A 56 25.69 -0.67 24.18
C THR A 56 24.78 -1.86 23.93
N ALA A 57 24.84 -2.83 24.86
CA ALA A 57 23.86 -3.92 24.93
C ALA A 57 22.42 -3.38 25.09
N LEU A 58 22.23 -2.26 25.80
CA LEU A 58 20.92 -1.63 25.97
C LEU A 58 20.37 -1.07 24.64
N GLY A 59 21.21 -0.50 23.78
CA GLY A 59 20.82 -0.05 22.43
C GLY A 59 20.35 -1.20 21.54
N TRP A 60 21.02 -2.36 21.62
CA TRP A 60 20.60 -3.57 20.91
C TRP A 60 19.28 -4.14 21.44
N VAL A 61 19.17 -4.30 22.76
CA VAL A 61 17.97 -4.87 23.39
C VAL A 61 16.75 -3.99 23.15
N SER A 62 16.87 -2.68 23.38
CA SER A 62 15.80 -1.73 23.11
C SER A 62 15.43 -1.69 21.62
N GLY A 63 16.43 -1.69 20.72
CA GLY A 63 16.22 -1.80 19.29
C GLY A 63 15.34 -2.99 18.91
N PHE A 64 15.68 -4.20 19.37
CA PHE A 64 14.88 -5.39 19.06
C PHE A 64 13.48 -5.36 19.69
N VAL A 65 13.34 -4.83 20.91
CA VAL A 65 12.03 -4.70 21.56
C VAL A 65 11.11 -3.79 20.74
N PHE A 66 11.59 -2.59 20.37
CA PHE A 66 10.80 -1.67 19.55
C PHE A 66 10.59 -2.18 18.12
N ALA A 67 11.56 -2.89 17.55
CA ALA A 67 11.43 -3.54 16.25
C ALA A 67 10.25 -4.53 16.24
N LEU A 68 10.16 -5.39 17.26
CA LEU A 68 9.07 -6.36 17.36
C LEU A 68 7.71 -5.68 17.58
N ILE A 69 7.66 -4.68 18.48
CA ILE A 69 6.45 -3.90 18.73
C ILE A 69 5.95 -3.25 17.44
N PHE A 70 6.83 -2.55 16.71
CA PHE A 70 6.46 -1.85 15.48
C PHE A 70 6.12 -2.83 14.36
N ALA A 71 6.79 -3.98 14.26
CA ALA A 71 6.46 -5.01 13.27
C ALA A 71 5.02 -5.51 13.45
N VAL A 72 4.61 -5.77 14.70
CA VAL A 72 3.25 -6.22 15.02
C VAL A 72 2.24 -5.10 14.80
N LEU A 73 2.56 -3.87 15.20
CA LEU A 73 1.66 -2.72 15.09
C LEU A 73 1.54 -2.17 13.65
N ALA A 74 2.52 -2.41 12.77
CA ALA A 74 2.55 -1.83 11.43
C ALA A 74 1.27 -2.13 10.64
N TYR A 75 0.84 -3.39 10.62
CA TYR A 75 -0.39 -3.76 9.91
C TYR A 75 -1.66 -3.21 10.59
N LEU A 76 -1.68 -3.17 11.92
CA LEU A 76 -2.81 -2.62 12.67
C LEU A 76 -2.98 -1.12 12.38
N TYR A 77 -1.90 -0.36 12.44
CA TYR A 77 -1.93 1.08 12.18
C TYR A 77 -2.29 1.38 10.73
N TYR A 78 -1.76 0.60 9.77
CA TYR A 78 -2.19 0.67 8.38
C TYR A 78 -3.70 0.46 8.23
N ALA A 79 -4.27 -0.57 8.87
CA ALA A 79 -5.70 -0.84 8.78
C ALA A 79 -6.54 0.31 9.37
N VAL A 80 -6.16 0.83 10.52
CA VAL A 80 -6.82 1.98 11.16
C VAL A 80 -6.71 3.22 10.26
N ALA A 81 -5.54 3.50 9.71
CA ALA A 81 -5.33 4.64 8.82
C ALA A 81 -6.23 4.59 7.59
N VAL A 82 -6.38 3.41 6.97
CA VAL A 82 -7.30 3.24 5.83
C VAL A 82 -8.76 3.45 6.25
N ILE A 83 -9.18 2.96 7.41
CA ILE A 83 -10.55 3.16 7.90
C ILE A 83 -10.82 4.65 8.15
N LEU A 84 -9.89 5.35 8.80
CA LEU A 84 -9.99 6.80 9.04
C LEU A 84 -9.97 7.59 7.73
N ALA A 85 -9.16 7.19 6.76
CA ALA A 85 -9.16 7.82 5.44
C ALA A 85 -10.52 7.66 4.73
N MET A 86 -11.12 6.47 4.79
CA MET A 86 -12.48 6.25 4.25
C MET A 86 -13.52 7.10 4.98
N ALA A 87 -13.42 7.23 6.30
CA ALA A 87 -14.31 8.11 7.06
C ALA A 87 -14.13 9.59 6.67
N ALA A 88 -12.89 10.03 6.45
CA ALA A 88 -12.60 11.38 5.97
C ALA A 88 -13.18 11.64 4.58
N PHE A 89 -13.08 10.67 3.66
CA PHE A 89 -13.75 10.78 2.34
C PHE A 89 -15.27 10.90 2.48
N GLY A 90 -15.89 10.07 3.33
CA GLY A 90 -17.32 10.17 3.61
C GLY A 90 -17.70 11.53 4.21
N TYR A 91 -16.87 12.09 5.09
CA TYR A 91 -17.08 13.42 5.64
C TYR A 91 -17.07 14.50 4.56
N VAL A 92 -16.05 14.50 3.69
CA VAL A 92 -15.95 15.50 2.60
C VAL A 92 -17.13 15.40 1.64
N ILE A 93 -17.58 14.19 1.31
CA ILE A 93 -18.76 13.99 0.46
C ILE A 93 -20.02 14.49 1.16
N GLY A 94 -20.24 14.12 2.43
CA GLY A 94 -21.42 14.51 3.18
C GLY A 94 -21.53 16.02 3.41
N ALA A 95 -20.44 16.64 3.86
CA ALA A 95 -20.37 18.09 4.03
C ALA A 95 -20.47 18.83 2.69
N GLY A 96 -19.78 18.34 1.66
CA GLY A 96 -19.81 18.91 0.31
C GLY A 96 -21.20 18.89 -0.31
N LEU A 97 -22.00 17.84 -0.06
CA LEU A 97 -23.37 17.75 -0.54
C LEU A 97 -24.27 18.82 0.10
N ILE A 98 -24.15 19.07 1.41
CA ILE A 98 -24.92 20.11 2.09
C ILE A 98 -24.60 21.51 1.54
N VAL A 99 -23.32 21.78 1.30
CA VAL A 99 -22.89 23.03 0.67
C VAL A 99 -23.41 23.13 -0.77
N ALA A 100 -23.35 22.04 -1.54
CA ALA A 100 -23.85 22.00 -2.91
C ALA A 100 -25.38 22.20 -3.02
N LEU A 101 -26.13 21.85 -1.96
CA LEU A 101 -27.56 22.09 -1.85
C LEU A 101 -27.91 23.53 -1.43
N GLY A 102 -26.91 24.40 -1.20
CA GLY A 102 -27.12 25.79 -0.82
C GLY A 102 -27.52 26.00 0.64
N ILE A 103 -27.20 25.05 1.53
CA ILE A 103 -27.47 25.19 2.96
C ILE A 103 -26.27 25.89 3.62
N ASP A 104 -26.44 27.16 3.97
CA ASP A 104 -25.37 28.01 4.52
C ASP A 104 -25.04 27.73 5.99
N TRP A 105 -25.77 26.81 6.64
CA TRP A 105 -25.56 26.50 8.04
C TRP A 105 -24.40 25.52 8.24
N SER A 106 -23.25 26.05 8.67
CA SER A 106 -22.01 25.30 8.89
C SER A 106 -22.17 24.06 9.79
N TRP A 107 -22.97 24.16 10.86
CA TRP A 107 -23.19 23.02 11.77
C TRP A 107 -23.93 21.86 11.11
N VAL A 108 -24.86 22.13 10.18
CA VAL A 108 -25.55 21.07 9.44
C VAL A 108 -24.57 20.36 8.52
N ALA A 109 -23.71 21.10 7.83
CA ALA A 109 -22.68 20.52 6.97
C ALA A 109 -21.71 19.64 7.77
N VAL A 110 -21.27 20.11 8.94
CA VAL A 110 -20.40 19.33 9.84
C VAL A 110 -21.10 18.07 10.35
N LEU A 111 -22.33 18.18 10.86
CA LEU A 111 -23.06 17.02 11.41
C LEU A 111 -23.34 15.97 10.34
N VAL A 112 -23.80 16.38 9.16
CA VAL A 112 -24.04 15.46 8.04
C VAL A 112 -22.73 14.84 7.56
N GLY A 113 -21.66 15.64 7.45
CA GLY A 113 -20.32 15.12 7.17
C GLY A 113 -19.90 14.06 8.18
N VAL A 114 -20.04 14.30 9.48
CA VAL A 114 -19.68 13.31 10.52
C VAL A 114 -20.50 12.03 10.38
N VAL A 115 -21.82 12.14 10.14
CA VAL A 115 -22.70 10.98 9.97
C VAL A 115 -22.30 10.17 8.73
N VAL A 116 -22.12 10.82 7.57
CA VAL A 116 -21.73 10.14 6.33
C VAL A 116 -20.32 9.55 6.46
N GLY A 117 -19.39 10.28 7.09
CA GLY A 117 -18.05 9.79 7.40
C GLY A 117 -18.07 8.55 8.29
N ALA A 118 -18.88 8.54 9.35
CA ALA A 118 -19.04 7.37 10.21
C ALA A 118 -19.61 6.17 9.44
N ILE A 119 -20.59 6.39 8.56
CA ILE A 119 -21.13 5.33 7.69
C ILE A 119 -20.03 4.75 6.80
N PHE A 120 -19.24 5.59 6.14
CA PHE A 120 -18.13 5.12 5.29
C PHE A 120 -17.05 4.40 6.10
N GLY A 121 -16.75 4.85 7.32
CA GLY A 121 -15.86 4.15 8.24
C GLY A 121 -16.36 2.75 8.61
N ILE A 122 -17.65 2.62 8.93
CA ILE A 122 -18.27 1.32 9.23
C ILE A 122 -18.28 0.40 8.00
N VAL A 123 -18.66 0.92 6.83
CA VAL A 123 -18.60 0.18 5.56
C VAL A 123 -17.18 -0.26 5.25
N SER A 124 -16.18 0.56 5.58
CA SER A 124 -14.77 0.23 5.40
C SER A 124 -14.33 -0.97 6.25
N VAL A 125 -14.80 -1.06 7.50
CA VAL A 125 -14.57 -2.19 8.39
C VAL A 125 -15.26 -3.45 7.86
N VAL A 126 -16.55 -3.38 7.55
CA VAL A 126 -17.35 -4.54 7.09
C VAL A 126 -16.84 -5.05 5.74
N GLY A 127 -16.52 -4.16 4.81
CA GLY A 127 -15.98 -4.48 3.50
C GLY A 127 -14.51 -4.91 3.52
N ASN A 128 -13.82 -4.74 4.65
CA ASN A 128 -12.38 -4.94 4.78
C ASN A 128 -11.62 -4.20 3.67
N MET A 129 -11.87 -2.90 3.60
CA MET A 129 -11.22 -1.96 2.69
C MET A 129 -9.70 -1.90 2.83
N PRO A 130 -9.07 -2.06 4.02
CA PRO A 130 -7.61 -2.13 4.12
C PRO A 130 -6.99 -3.13 3.15
N MET A 131 -7.64 -4.29 2.98
CA MET A 131 -7.19 -5.32 2.06
C MET A 131 -7.42 -4.96 0.59
N ILE A 132 -8.52 -4.26 0.28
CA ILE A 132 -8.82 -3.76 -1.07
C ILE A 132 -7.78 -2.70 -1.47
N VAL A 133 -7.47 -1.78 -0.56
CA VAL A 133 -6.45 -0.74 -0.78
C VAL A 133 -5.08 -1.37 -1.03
N LEU A 134 -4.71 -2.44 -0.32
CA LEU A 134 -3.47 -3.18 -0.61
C LEU A 134 -3.47 -3.76 -2.03
N ALA A 135 -4.59 -4.34 -2.47
CA ALA A 135 -4.71 -4.90 -3.81
C ALA A 135 -4.62 -3.83 -4.90
N VAL A 136 -5.20 -2.64 -4.67
CA VAL A 136 -5.11 -1.51 -5.60
C VAL A 136 -3.68 -0.96 -5.64
N ALA A 137 -3.08 -0.70 -4.49
CA ALA A 137 -1.72 -0.17 -4.41
C ALA A 137 -0.71 -1.13 -5.05
N SER A 138 -0.84 -2.43 -4.79
CA SER A 138 0.04 -3.43 -5.38
C SER A 138 -0.19 -3.63 -6.88
N SER A 139 -1.43 -3.57 -7.36
CA SER A 139 -1.70 -3.73 -8.78
C SER A 139 -1.15 -2.56 -9.58
N ILE A 140 -1.26 -1.33 -9.06
CA ILE A 140 -0.65 -0.14 -9.66
C ILE A 140 0.87 -0.26 -9.63
N ALA A 141 1.47 -0.55 -8.47
CA ALA A 141 2.92 -0.67 -8.34
C ALA A 141 3.49 -1.78 -9.26
N GLY A 142 2.81 -2.93 -9.33
CA GLY A 142 3.18 -4.04 -10.20
C GLY A 142 3.05 -3.69 -11.67
N ALA A 143 1.96 -3.03 -12.08
CA ALA A 143 1.74 -2.63 -13.46
C ALA A 143 2.80 -1.62 -13.92
N VAL A 144 3.09 -0.61 -13.10
CA VAL A 144 4.15 0.38 -13.37
C VAL A 144 5.51 -0.32 -13.48
N SER A 145 5.82 -1.27 -12.59
CA SER A 145 7.10 -2.00 -12.62
C SER A 145 7.25 -2.87 -13.87
N VAL A 146 6.18 -3.56 -14.29
CA VAL A 146 6.19 -4.37 -15.52
C VAL A 146 6.34 -3.47 -16.74
N VAL A 147 5.60 -2.35 -16.80
CA VAL A 147 5.69 -1.40 -17.91
C VAL A 147 7.09 -0.78 -17.99
N ALA A 148 7.65 -0.33 -16.87
CA ALA A 148 9.01 0.20 -16.82
C ALA A 148 10.03 -0.84 -17.27
N GLY A 149 9.88 -2.10 -16.85
CA GLY A 149 10.75 -3.18 -17.28
C GLY A 149 10.65 -3.48 -18.78
N LEU A 150 9.44 -3.46 -19.35
CA LEU A 150 9.24 -3.58 -20.79
C LEU A 150 9.86 -2.42 -21.56
N MET A 151 9.74 -1.20 -21.06
CA MET A 151 10.36 -0.02 -21.68
C MET A 151 11.89 -0.13 -21.68
N LEU A 152 12.51 -0.69 -20.63
CA LEU A 152 13.94 -0.97 -20.59
C LEU A 152 14.36 -2.05 -21.62
N LEU A 153 13.54 -3.08 -21.82
CA LEU A 153 13.82 -4.13 -22.82
C LEU A 153 13.70 -3.62 -24.27
N VAL A 154 12.74 -2.72 -24.52
CA VAL A 154 12.51 -2.12 -25.84
C VAL A 154 13.50 -0.97 -26.13
N GLY A 155 14.26 -0.53 -25.13
CA GLY A 155 15.18 0.61 -25.25
C GLY A 155 14.47 1.97 -25.26
N SER A 156 13.21 2.00 -24.80
CA SER A 156 12.42 3.21 -24.61
C SER A 156 12.78 3.97 -23.33
N LEU A 157 13.45 3.30 -22.39
CA LEU A 157 14.08 3.88 -21.20
C LEU A 157 15.53 3.39 -21.15
N ASN A 158 16.45 4.23 -20.67
CA ASN A 158 17.82 3.86 -20.39
C ASN A 158 18.07 3.89 -18.87
N SER A 159 18.93 3.00 -18.37
CA SER A 159 19.30 3.02 -16.95
C SER A 159 19.99 4.33 -16.52
N ALA A 160 20.63 5.04 -17.45
CA ALA A 160 21.21 6.36 -17.21
C ALA A 160 20.15 7.42 -16.84
N ASP A 161 18.92 7.29 -17.36
CA ASP A 161 17.84 8.26 -17.12
C ASP A 161 17.37 8.25 -15.64
N PHE A 162 17.58 7.12 -14.94
CA PHE A 162 17.29 7.03 -13.51
C PHE A 162 18.30 7.79 -12.63
N ALA A 163 19.51 8.06 -13.14
CA ALA A 163 20.55 8.78 -12.40
C ALA A 163 20.44 10.31 -12.56
N GLU A 164 19.90 10.80 -13.67
CA GLU A 164 19.84 12.23 -14.00
C GLU A 164 18.48 12.89 -13.70
N GLY A 165 17.48 12.16 -13.17
CA GLY A 165 16.17 12.75 -12.82
C GLY A 165 15.31 13.14 -14.03
N GLY A 166 15.66 12.66 -15.23
CA GLY A 166 15.02 12.97 -16.50
C GLY A 166 13.71 12.24 -16.79
N PHE A 167 12.91 11.91 -15.77
CA PHE A 167 11.62 11.23 -15.98
C PHE A 167 10.61 12.08 -16.79
N SER A 168 10.80 13.40 -16.85
CA SER A 168 9.93 14.33 -17.55
C SER A 168 10.20 14.45 -19.06
N GLY A 169 11.31 13.91 -19.59
CA GLY A 169 11.71 14.08 -20.99
C GLY A 169 11.21 13.02 -21.98
N ALA A 170 10.77 11.86 -21.50
CA ALA A 170 10.36 10.73 -22.36
C ALA A 170 8.82 10.61 -22.56
N VAL A 171 8.06 11.60 -22.10
CA VAL A 171 6.58 11.56 -22.04
C VAL A 171 5.92 11.74 -23.42
N ASP A 172 6.68 12.12 -24.45
CA ASP A 172 6.17 12.25 -25.82
C ASP A 172 6.00 10.91 -26.58
N VAL A 173 6.44 9.76 -26.02
CA VAL A 173 6.69 8.57 -26.86
C VAL A 173 5.52 7.58 -27.03
N ALA A 174 4.52 7.47 -26.14
CA ALA A 174 3.23 6.83 -26.48
C ALA A 174 2.26 6.78 -25.28
N TRP A 175 1.07 7.36 -25.44
CA TRP A 175 -0.12 7.10 -24.60
C TRP A 175 -0.41 5.60 -24.39
N GLY A 176 0.07 4.75 -25.30
CA GLY A 176 -0.04 3.29 -25.22
C GLY A 176 0.59 2.70 -23.95
N TRP A 177 1.66 3.28 -23.40
CA TRP A 177 2.26 2.80 -22.15
C TRP A 177 1.38 3.07 -20.93
N TYR A 178 0.73 4.24 -20.89
CA TYR A 178 -0.27 4.54 -19.86
C TYR A 178 -1.49 3.63 -19.96
N LEU A 179 -1.95 3.35 -21.18
CA LEU A 179 -3.05 2.41 -21.38
C LEU A 179 -2.66 0.99 -20.97
N LEU A 180 -1.44 0.54 -21.29
CA LEU A 180 -0.93 -0.77 -20.85
C LEU A 180 -0.86 -0.85 -19.32
N ALA A 181 -0.33 0.18 -18.67
CA ALA A 181 -0.28 0.26 -17.21
C ALA A 181 -1.68 0.18 -16.60
N LEU A 182 -2.64 0.92 -17.14
CA LEU A 182 -4.02 0.91 -16.68
C LEU A 182 -4.67 -0.47 -16.84
N VAL A 183 -4.53 -1.09 -18.02
CA VAL A 183 -5.07 -2.43 -18.30
C VAL A 183 -4.46 -3.47 -17.38
N LEU A 184 -3.14 -3.46 -17.20
CA LEU A 184 -2.46 -4.37 -16.28
C LEU A 184 -2.92 -4.16 -14.85
N ALA A 185 -3.02 -2.91 -14.37
CA ALA A 185 -3.46 -2.60 -13.01
C ALA A 185 -4.90 -3.11 -12.75
N LEU A 186 -5.80 -2.98 -13.73
CA LEU A 186 -7.16 -3.50 -13.66
C LEU A 186 -7.17 -5.03 -13.63
N ILE A 187 -6.40 -5.68 -14.49
CA ILE A 187 -6.27 -7.15 -14.51
C ILE A 187 -5.74 -7.65 -13.16
N GLY A 188 -4.64 -7.06 -12.66
CA GLY A 188 -4.04 -7.41 -11.38
C GLY A 188 -5.03 -7.26 -10.22
N PHE A 189 -5.78 -6.16 -10.20
CA PHE A 189 -6.81 -5.93 -9.18
C PHE A 189 -7.92 -7.00 -9.22
N ILE A 190 -8.44 -7.33 -10.41
CA ILE A 190 -9.50 -8.34 -10.57
C ILE A 190 -8.99 -9.73 -10.17
N VAL A 191 -7.78 -10.09 -10.57
CA VAL A 191 -7.18 -11.39 -10.22
C VAL A 191 -6.97 -11.49 -8.71
N GLN A 192 -6.39 -10.47 -8.07
CA GLN A 192 -6.14 -10.46 -6.62
C GLN A 192 -7.45 -10.54 -5.82
N THR A 193 -8.50 -9.82 -6.23
CA THR A 193 -9.80 -9.85 -5.56
C THR A 193 -10.52 -11.19 -5.73
N ARG A 194 -10.47 -11.81 -6.91
CA ARG A 194 -11.06 -13.14 -7.15
C ARG A 194 -10.33 -14.24 -6.38
N ALA A 195 -9.00 -14.24 -6.37
CA ALA A 195 -8.21 -15.20 -5.62
C ALA A 195 -8.56 -15.18 -4.13
N ARG A 196 -8.74 -13.98 -3.57
CA ARG A 196 -9.17 -13.79 -2.18
C ARG A 196 -10.54 -14.41 -1.88
N VAL A 197 -11.52 -14.26 -2.77
CA VAL A 197 -12.87 -14.82 -2.59
C VAL A 197 -12.84 -16.34 -2.67
N ALA A 198 -12.07 -16.90 -3.60
CA ALA A 198 -11.92 -18.35 -3.77
C ALA A 198 -11.37 -19.03 -2.51
N VAL A 199 -10.30 -18.48 -1.92
CA VAL A 199 -9.68 -19.02 -0.69
C VAL A 199 -10.65 -18.95 0.50
N ARG A 200 -11.43 -17.88 0.63
CA ARG A 200 -12.44 -17.78 1.71
C ARG A 200 -13.52 -18.84 1.59
N ARG A 201 -13.96 -19.13 0.36
CA ARG A 201 -15.01 -20.11 0.10
C ARG A 201 -14.55 -21.53 0.47
N SER A 202 -13.34 -21.92 0.08
CA SER A 202 -12.82 -23.26 0.39
C SER A 202 -12.66 -23.52 1.90
N ILE A 203 -12.25 -22.50 2.66
CA ILE A 203 -12.13 -22.61 4.13
C ILE A 203 -13.51 -22.83 4.76
N ASN A 204 -14.52 -22.08 4.34
CA ASN A 204 -15.88 -22.25 4.85
C ASN A 204 -16.46 -23.63 4.52
N GLU A 205 -16.20 -24.13 3.31
CA GLU A 205 -16.65 -25.47 2.88
C GLU A 205 -15.96 -26.58 3.70
N ALA A 206 -14.66 -26.46 3.98
CA ALA A 206 -13.94 -27.40 4.84
C ALA A 206 -14.48 -27.41 6.28
N TRP A 207 -14.71 -26.23 6.85
CA TRP A 207 -15.28 -26.10 8.21
C TRP A 207 -16.70 -26.70 8.32
N LEU A 208 -17.52 -26.52 7.29
CA LEU A 208 -18.88 -27.08 7.25
C LEU A 208 -18.89 -28.59 7.02
N ALA A 209 -17.87 -29.15 6.35
CA ALA A 209 -17.71 -30.58 6.16
C ALA A 209 -17.30 -31.29 7.46
N GLU A 210 -16.50 -30.63 8.30
CA GLU A 210 -16.01 -31.17 9.57
C GLU A 210 -17.04 -31.05 10.71
N ALA A 211 -18.04 -30.18 10.55
CA ALA A 211 -19.13 -29.98 11.52
C ALA A 211 -20.34 -30.92 11.33
N ARG A 212 -20.30 -31.87 10.38
CA ARG A 212 -21.33 -32.91 10.19
C ARG A 212 -20.82 -34.28 10.63
#